data_AF-A0A259CHD6-F1
#
_entry.id   AF-A0A259CHD6-F1
#
_cell.length_a   1.000
_cell.length_b   1.000
_cell.length_c   1.000
_cell.angle_alpha   90.00
_cell.angle_beta   90.00
_cell.angle_gamma   90.00
#
_symmetry.space_group_name_H-M   'P 1'
#
loop_
_entity.id
_entity.type
_entity.pdbx_description
1 polymer ?
#
loop_
_entity_poly.entity_id
_entity_poly.type
_entity_poly.pdbx_seq_one_letter_code
_entity_poly.pdbx_strand_id
1 'polypeptide(L)' 'MAINISAWAIRKPIPSLVLFVVLTALGIWHFSAMPVTQMPNIDVPIVMVTISQPGAAPSELETQVTKKVENSVA' A
#
# COMPACT_ATOMS: atom_id res chain seq x y z
N MET A 1 -7.18 26.44 -34.03
CA MET A 1 -5.74 26.68 -34.25
C MET A 1 -4.98 25.82 -33.27
N ALA A 2 -4.44 24.67 -33.71
CA ALA A 2 -3.69 23.78 -32.84
C ALA A 2 -2.30 24.35 -32.59
N ILE A 3 -1.90 24.51 -31.32
CA ILE A 3 -0.55 24.94 -30.98
C ILE A 3 0.40 23.79 -31.29
N ASN A 4 1.34 24.02 -32.21
CA ASN A 4 2.41 23.07 -32.50
C ASN A 4 3.50 23.19 -31.42
N ILE A 5 3.33 22.43 -30.33
CA ILE A 5 4.22 22.41 -29.16
C ILE A 5 5.66 22.08 -29.56
N SER A 6 5.85 21.15 -30.49
CA SER A 6 7.19 20.75 -30.97
C SER A 6 7.88 21.91 -31.68
N ALA A 7 7.20 22.58 -32.62
CA ALA A 7 7.77 23.73 -33.33
C ALA A 7 8.07 24.91 -32.39
N TRP A 8 7.23 25.11 -31.37
CA TRP A 8 7.45 26.16 -30.38
C TRP A 8 8.65 25.86 -29.46
N ALA A 9 8.78 24.63 -28.97
CA ALA A 9 9.90 24.19 -28.15
C ALA A 9 11.25 24.28 -28.90
N ILE A 10 11.27 23.98 -30.21
CA ILE A 10 12.47 24.12 -31.04
C ILE A 10 12.85 25.60 -31.21
N ARG A 11 11.87 26.48 -31.45
CA ARG A 11 12.11 27.92 -31.68
C ARG A 11 12.40 28.71 -30.41
N LYS A 12 11.91 28.24 -29.26
CA LYS A 12 12.12 28.82 -27.93
C LYS A 12 12.58 27.71 -26.98
N PRO A 13 13.87 27.35 -27.00
CA PRO A 13 14.38 26.20 -26.26
C PRO A 13 14.52 26.45 -24.74
N ILE A 14 14.60 27.72 -24.30
CA ILE A 14 14.86 28.07 -22.90
C ILE A 14 13.78 27.51 -21.95
N PRO A 15 12.46 27.70 -22.18
CA PRO A 15 11.43 27.12 -21.31
C PRO A 15 11.50 25.60 -21.20
N SER A 16 11.73 24.90 -22.31
CA SER A 16 11.85 23.44 -22.32
C SER A 16 13.06 22.98 -21.51
N LEU A 17 14.20 23.66 -21.68
CA LEU A 17 15.42 23.31 -20.96
C LEU A 17 15.29 23.55 -19.45
N VAL A 18 14.73 24.69 -19.05
CA VAL A 18 14.46 24.99 -17.64
C VAL A 18 13.48 23.98 -17.04
N LEU A 19 12.42 23.60 -17.75
CA LEU A 19 11.46 22.60 -17.30
C LEU A 19 12.16 21.27 -17.00
N PHE A 20 12.98 20.77 -17.93
CA PHE A 20 13.69 19.51 -17.72
C PHE A 20 14.70 19.60 -16.57
N VAL A 21 15.44 20.71 -16.43
CA VAL A 21 16.36 20.92 -15.31
C VAL A 21 15.63 20.89 -13.97
N VAL A 22 14.49 21.57 -13.87
CA VAL A 22 13.67 21.57 -12.64
C VAL A 22 13.13 20.16 -12.36
N LEU A 23 12.60 19.46 -13.37
CA LEU A 23 12.12 18.09 -13.21
C LEU A 23 13.22 17.13 -12.76
N THR A 24 14.42 17.24 -13.31
CA THR A 24 15.58 16.44 -12.89
C THR A 24 15.97 16.75 -11.45
N ALA A 25 16.05 18.02 -11.06
CA ALA A 25 16.39 18.41 -9.69
C ALA A 25 15.36 17.92 -8.67
N LEU A 26 14.06 18.08 -8.98
CA LEU A 26 12.97 17.56 -8.16
C LEU A 26 13.02 16.03 -8.07
N GLY A 27 13.28 15.36 -9.19
CA GLY A 27 13.43 13.90 -9.25
C GLY A 27 14.54 13.40 -8.33
N ILE A 28 15.71 14.03 -8.37
CA ILE A 28 16.84 13.68 -7.49
C ILE A 28 16.48 13.89 -6.03
N TRP A 29 15.87 15.03 -5.70
CA TRP A 29 15.49 15.34 -4.32
C TRP A 29 14.50 14.31 -3.76
N HIS A 30 13.43 14.02 -4.50
CA HIS A 30 12.44 13.03 -4.09
C HIS A 30 13.00 11.62 -4.02
N PHE A 31 13.87 11.24 -4.96
CA PHE A 31 14.53 9.94 -4.95
C PHE A 31 15.40 9.76 -3.70
N SER A 32 16.16 10.79 -3.30
CA SER A 32 16.96 10.75 -2.08
C SER A 32 16.15 10.83 -0.79
N ALA A 33 14.97 11.47 -0.83
CA ALA A 33 14.09 11.60 0.33
C ALA A 33 13.21 10.35 0.56
N MET A 34 13.12 9.44 -0.41
CA MET A 34 12.30 8.24 -0.30
C MET A 34 12.86 7.30 0.77
N PRO A 35 12.10 6.98 1.83
CA PRO A 35 12.56 6.09 2.88
C PRO A 35 12.70 4.67 2.33
N VAL A 36 13.84 4.04 2.59
CA VAL A 36 14.07 2.63 2.26
C VAL A 36 13.66 1.77 3.45
N THR A 37 12.57 1.02 3.30
CA THR A 37 12.09 0.10 4.35
C THR A 37 12.50 -1.32 4.00
N GLN A 38 13.56 -1.83 4.64
CA GLN A 38 14.05 -3.21 4.43
C GLN A 38 13.07 -4.27 4.95
N MET A 39 12.34 -3.94 6.02
CA MET A 39 11.26 -4.76 6.57
C MET A 39 10.02 -3.88 6.63
N PRO A 40 9.17 -3.86 5.58
CA PRO A 40 7.89 -3.18 5.69
C PRO A 40 7.08 -3.88 6.79
N ASN A 41 6.43 -3.10 7.67
CA ASN A 41 5.45 -3.67 8.59
C ASN A 41 4.27 -4.17 7.74
N ILE A 42 4.20 -5.48 7.56
CA ILE A 42 3.06 -6.13 6.92
C ILE A 42 2.08 -6.41 8.05
N ASP A 43 1.15 -5.49 8.26
CA ASP A 43 0.03 -5.70 9.16
C ASP A 43 -0.96 -6.66 8.48
N VAL A 44 -0.70 -7.96 8.59
CA VAL A 44 -1.66 -8.97 8.16
C VAL A 44 -2.84 -8.91 9.14
N PRO A 45 -4.06 -8.60 8.69
CA PRO A 45 -5.21 -8.53 9.59
C PRO A 45 -5.59 -9.95 10.03
N ILE A 46 -5.01 -10.39 11.15
CA ILE A 46 -5.34 -11.66 11.80
C ILE A 46 -6.37 -11.39 12.88
N VAL A 47 -7.54 -12.03 12.76
CA VAL A 47 -8.56 -12.03 13.81
C VAL A 47 -8.44 -13.33 14.59
N MET A 48 -8.13 -13.23 15.89
CA MET A 48 -8.03 -14.39 16.78
C MET A 48 -9.23 -14.41 17.72
N VAL A 49 -9.98 -15.51 17.70
CA VAL A 49 -11.10 -15.75 18.62
C VAL A 49 -10.71 -16.88 19.56
N THR A 50 -10.68 -16.61 20.86
CA THR A 50 -10.38 -17.61 21.90
C THR A 50 -11.65 -17.95 22.66
N ILE A 51 -11.98 -19.24 22.73
CA ILE A 51 -13.17 -19.75 23.41
C ILE A 51 -12.70 -20.69 24.51
N SER A 52 -13.05 -20.39 25.76
CA SER A 52 -12.75 -21.25 26.90
C SER A 52 -14.01 -21.55 27.70
N GLN A 53 -14.21 -22.83 28.02
CA GLN A 53 -15.31 -23.28 28.87
C GLN A 53 -14.77 -24.31 29.87
N PRO A 54 -14.65 -23.95 31.16
CA PRO A 54 -14.17 -24.85 32.20
C PRO A 54 -15.11 -26.06 32.37
N GLY A 55 -14.54 -27.25 32.48
CA GLY A 55 -15.29 -28.48 32.74
C GLY A 55 -15.96 -29.11 31.51
N ALA A 56 -15.82 -28.52 30.32
CA ALA A 56 -16.27 -29.13 29.07
C ALA A 56 -15.22 -30.15 28.57
N ALA A 57 -15.69 -31.28 28.04
CA ALA A 57 -14.82 -32.18 27.30
C ALA A 57 -14.34 -31.48 26.00
N PRO A 58 -13.08 -31.67 25.57
CA PRO A 58 -12.55 -31.00 24.37
C PRO A 58 -13.40 -31.22 23.10
N SER A 59 -13.92 -32.43 22.91
CA SER A 59 -14.79 -32.79 21.79
C SER A 59 -16.14 -32.08 21.82
N GLU A 60 -16.65 -31.79 23.01
CA GLU A 60 -17.92 -31.10 23.21
C GLU A 60 -17.77 -29.60 22.98
N LEU A 61 -16.67 -29.00 23.46
CA LEU A 61 -16.33 -27.60 23.23
C LEU A 61 -16.15 -27.30 21.74
N GLU A 62 -15.48 -28.20 20.99
CA GLU A 62 -15.35 -28.09 19.54
C GLU A 62 -16.73 -28.10 18.84
N THR A 63 -17.55 -29.10 19.14
CA THR A 63 -18.78 -29.34 18.38
C THR A 63 -19.89 -28.35 18.73
N GLN A 64 -20.05 -28.02 20.01
CA GLN A 64 -21.14 -27.18 20.48
C GLN A 64 -20.83 -25.69 20.43
N VAL A 65 -19.56 -25.30 20.59
CA VAL A 65 -19.17 -23.90 20.72
C VAL A 65 -18.31 -23.45 19.54
N THR A 66 -17.17 -24.10 19.29
CA THR A 66 -16.23 -23.67 18.23
C THR A 66 -16.86 -23.73 16.85
N LYS A 67 -17.47 -24.85 16.45
CA LYS A 67 -18.14 -24.99 15.14
C LYS A 67 -19.27 -23.99 14.93
N LYS A 68 -20.02 -23.68 16.00
CA LYS A 68 -21.13 -22.71 15.91
C LYS A 68 -20.60 -21.31 15.64
N VAL A 69 -19.50 -20.94 16.29
CA VAL A 69 -18.82 -19.65 16.08
C VAL A 69 -18.20 -19.60 14.68
N GLU A 70 -17.49 -20.65 14.25
CA GLU A 70 -16.93 -20.75 12.89
C GLU A 70 -18.01 -20.58 11.82
N ASN A 71 -19.13 -21.30 11.93
CA ASN A 71 -20.25 -21.20 10.98
C ASN A 71 -20.96 -19.84 10.97
N SER A 72 -20.81 -19.05 12.04
CA SER A 72 -21.41 -17.71 12.12
C SER A 72 -20.50 -16.62 11.56
N VAL A 73 -19.20 -16.92 11.45
CA VAL A 73 -18.16 -15.99 10.99
C VAL A 73 -17.74 -16.26 9.54
N ALA A 74 -17.86 -17.51 9.07
CA ALA A 74 -17.66 -17.92 7.67
C ALA A 74 -18.81 -17.46 6.76
#